data_AF-A0A1G2ZVQ9-F1
#
_entry.id   AF-A0A1G2ZVQ9-F1
#
_cell.length_a   1.000
_cell.length_b   1.000
_cell.length_c   1.000
_cell.angle_alpha   90.00
_cell.angle_beta   90.00
_cell.angle_gamma   90.00
#
_symmetry.space_group_name_H-M   'P 1'
#
loop_
_entity.id
_entity.type
_entity.pdbx_description
1 polymer ?
#
loop_
_entity_poly.entity_id
_entity_poly.type
_entity_poly.pdbx_seq_one_letter_code
_entity_poly.pdbx_strand_id
1 'polypeptide(L)'
;MARETSLRTGLWISALFFVVLGSVSTVEEDAYGGSSNPDVYYVNAAFGNDRNGGLSLETAFASIRKGIDAASDGDLVLVYPGLYQEEVDFIGKAIVVQGIAAGPAGVPVLQNPGDFAVSFTSGEGPDSVLRNFVIRRSFMAVIAAGSSPTISNLTVVGNRYGIEAYSGSQPDISNTIFWNNARGDLFGCRARYSRVNNAREGQENIDGDPLMVDPNGGDYHLFSERGRYWPEHDVWVLDTITSPCVDSGDPTADPMDEPIPNGGRINMGAYGGTVQASLSPSPPPVLPGQATDPIPADGADNVNTDVVLSWTTGPDALSHLVYFGTDISPPLVSHQNGTEFGPGPLALDTTYFWRIDEVNRTGKATGVLWSFTTIGGIPKGRTCFTSETGVWVDGALIPISEAGQGKRIGGINSATTGKPLPYMGKIQELQEHEGVFECYDLVLESGNHIAVAENHFFLTESSQWVALQNLRAGTRLQTAGGLVGIVSIIKRPLPYVGKVYNLRVEGSNRYLVGKDAIIVRDY
;
A
#
# COMPACT_ATOMS: atom_id res chain seq x y z
N MET A 1 3.13 -69.18 21.06
CA MET A 1 1.80 -69.09 20.42
C MET A 1 1.44 -67.61 20.35
N ALA A 2 1.18 -67.11 19.14
CA ALA A 2 0.79 -65.74 18.75
C ALA A 2 1.87 -64.64 18.93
N ARG A 3 2.08 -63.72 17.98
CA ARG A 3 1.54 -63.47 16.64
C ARG A 3 2.50 -62.51 15.92
N GLU A 4 2.83 -62.80 14.67
CA GLU A 4 3.45 -61.85 13.72
C GLU A 4 2.46 -60.74 13.34
N THR A 5 2.98 -59.54 13.06
CA THR A 5 2.50 -58.56 12.07
C THR A 5 3.52 -57.39 12.07
N SER A 6 4.30 -57.21 10.99
CA SER A 6 4.10 -56.21 9.91
C SER A 6 4.49 -54.78 10.36
N LEU A 7 5.13 -53.89 9.58
CA LEU A 7 5.44 -53.76 8.16
C LEU A 7 6.61 -52.74 8.05
N ARG A 8 7.60 -53.02 7.20
CA ARG A 8 8.57 -52.01 6.72
C ARG A 8 7.90 -51.18 5.63
N THR A 9 7.89 -49.86 5.76
CA THR A 9 7.77 -48.92 4.63
C THR A 9 8.57 -47.67 4.97
N GLY A 10 9.73 -47.51 4.33
CA GLY A 10 10.39 -46.21 4.20
C GLY A 10 9.74 -45.47 3.03
N LEU A 11 9.22 -44.27 3.28
CA LEU A 11 8.86 -43.32 2.24
C LEU A 11 10.07 -42.44 1.96
N TRP A 12 10.62 -42.58 0.76
CA TRP A 12 11.47 -41.57 0.14
C TRP A 12 10.54 -40.48 -0.41
N ILE A 13 10.66 -39.26 0.11
CA ILE A 13 10.00 -38.08 -0.47
C ILE A 13 10.98 -37.53 -1.51
N SER A 14 10.73 -37.84 -2.78
CA SER A 14 11.37 -37.20 -3.93
C SER A 14 10.80 -35.80 -4.10
N ALA A 15 11.57 -34.77 -3.76
CA ALA A 15 11.26 -33.38 -4.09
C ALA A 15 11.49 -33.18 -5.59
N LEU A 16 10.40 -32.99 -6.33
CA LEU A 16 10.41 -32.60 -7.74
C LEU A 16 10.74 -31.10 -7.82
N PHE A 17 11.91 -30.74 -8.33
CA PHE A 17 12.27 -29.36 -8.69
C PHE A 17 11.56 -28.98 -9.99
N PHE A 18 10.73 -27.94 -9.96
CA PHE A 18 10.26 -27.24 -11.17
C PHE A 18 11.13 -26.01 -11.39
N VAL A 19 11.94 -26.02 -12.45
CA VAL A 19 12.49 -24.80 -13.03
C VAL A 19 11.37 -24.14 -13.83
N VAL A 20 10.97 -22.93 -13.44
CA VAL A 20 10.04 -22.11 -14.24
C VAL A 20 10.85 -21.48 -15.37
N LEU A 21 10.90 -22.14 -16.53
CA LEU A 21 11.29 -21.49 -17.78
C LEU A 21 10.08 -20.72 -18.31
N GLY A 22 10.21 -19.40 -18.38
CA GLY A 22 9.25 -18.53 -19.05
C GLY A 22 9.05 -18.96 -20.50
N SER A 23 7.80 -19.07 -20.91
CA SER A 23 7.38 -19.45 -22.26
C SER A 23 7.87 -18.45 -23.30
N VAL A 24 8.75 -18.88 -24.21
CA VAL A 24 9.05 -18.17 -25.46
C VAL A 24 8.22 -18.82 -26.57
N SER A 25 7.39 -17.99 -27.21
CA SER A 25 6.59 -18.33 -28.39
C SER A 25 7.48 -18.63 -29.59
N THR A 26 7.22 -19.75 -30.25
CA THR A 26 7.85 -20.18 -31.51
C THR A 26 7.58 -19.20 -32.65
N VAL A 27 8.63 -18.72 -33.31
CA VAL A 27 8.57 -18.16 -34.67
C VAL A 27 9.63 -18.86 -35.52
N GLU A 28 9.24 -19.15 -36.75
CA GLU A 28 9.89 -20.03 -37.73
C GLU A 28 11.34 -19.71 -38.06
N GLU A 29 12.04 -20.78 -38.46
CA GLU A 29 13.42 -20.89 -38.90
C GLU A 29 13.62 -20.24 -40.28
N ASP A 30 14.56 -19.29 -40.39
CA ASP A 30 15.15 -18.86 -41.66
C ASP A 30 16.67 -18.80 -41.54
N ALA A 31 17.35 -19.44 -42.49
CA ALA A 31 18.77 -19.74 -42.50
C ALA A 31 19.65 -18.55 -42.95
N TYR A 32 20.53 -18.05 -42.07
CA TYR A 32 21.85 -17.50 -42.40
C TYR A 32 22.70 -17.36 -41.11
N GLY A 33 23.68 -18.25 -40.92
CA GLY A 33 24.90 -18.02 -40.10
C GLY A 33 24.76 -17.68 -38.61
N GLY A 34 24.73 -18.71 -37.75
CA GLY A 34 25.42 -18.72 -36.46
C GLY A 34 24.80 -17.94 -35.29
N SER A 35 23.64 -18.38 -34.80
CA SER A 35 23.28 -18.18 -33.39
C SER A 35 23.01 -19.54 -32.74
N SER A 36 24.08 -20.28 -32.41
CA SER A 36 23.94 -21.33 -31.41
C SER A 36 23.60 -20.66 -30.09
N ASN A 37 22.55 -21.14 -29.42
CA ASN A 37 22.30 -20.77 -28.03
C ASN A 37 23.60 -21.07 -27.24
N PRO A 38 24.05 -20.20 -26.32
CA PRO A 38 25.28 -20.44 -25.58
C PRO A 38 25.20 -21.78 -24.84
N ASP A 39 26.27 -22.57 -24.95
CA ASP A 39 26.34 -23.86 -24.29
C ASP A 39 26.57 -23.67 -22.78
N VAL A 40 26.06 -24.63 -22.00
CA VAL A 40 26.25 -24.67 -20.55
C VAL A 40 27.10 -25.89 -20.20
N TYR A 41 28.29 -25.64 -19.68
CA TYR A 41 29.21 -26.65 -19.20
C TYR A 41 29.15 -26.78 -17.67
N TYR A 42 29.02 -28.01 -17.19
CA TYR A 42 28.91 -28.35 -15.77
C TYR A 42 30.27 -28.84 -15.25
N VAL A 43 30.69 -28.29 -14.11
CA VAL A 43 31.93 -28.68 -13.41
C VAL A 43 31.58 -29.12 -11.99
N ASN A 44 32.10 -30.28 -11.56
CA ASN A 44 31.85 -30.83 -10.22
C ASN A 44 33.09 -31.58 -9.71
N ALA A 45 33.78 -31.02 -8.72
CA ALA A 45 35.02 -31.63 -8.20
C ALA A 45 34.79 -32.99 -7.52
N ALA A 46 33.60 -33.24 -6.97
CA ALA A 46 33.32 -34.46 -6.21
C ALA A 46 32.97 -35.66 -7.11
N PHE A 47 32.27 -35.41 -8.23
CA PHE A 47 31.71 -36.48 -9.08
C PHE A 47 32.04 -36.35 -10.57
N GLY A 48 32.67 -35.26 -10.99
CA GLY A 48 33.01 -35.00 -12.38
C GLY A 48 34.22 -35.80 -12.89
N ASN A 49 34.41 -35.78 -14.21
CA ASN A 49 35.56 -36.39 -14.88
C ASN A 49 35.92 -35.59 -16.14
N ASP A 50 37.18 -35.21 -16.29
CA ASP A 50 37.65 -34.40 -17.44
C ASP A 50 37.66 -35.16 -18.78
N ARG A 51 37.30 -36.45 -18.77
CA ARG A 51 37.01 -37.24 -19.98
C ARG A 51 35.56 -37.16 -20.42
N ASN A 52 34.68 -36.55 -19.63
CA ASN A 52 33.26 -36.39 -19.97
C ASN A 52 33.04 -35.28 -21.02
N GLY A 53 31.79 -35.07 -21.42
CA GLY A 53 31.40 -34.00 -22.35
C GLY A 53 31.02 -32.68 -21.69
N GLY A 54 30.72 -32.66 -20.38
CA GLY A 54 30.42 -31.45 -19.63
C GLY A 54 29.03 -30.85 -19.84
N LEU A 55 28.16 -31.43 -20.68
CA LEU A 55 26.87 -30.81 -21.07
C LEU A 55 25.71 -31.09 -20.10
N SER A 56 25.96 -31.81 -19.01
CA SER A 56 24.99 -32.07 -17.94
C SER A 56 25.71 -32.33 -16.62
N LEU A 57 25.00 -32.24 -15.50
CA LEU A 57 25.55 -32.59 -14.18
C LEU A 57 26.09 -34.03 -14.12
N GLU A 58 25.43 -34.99 -14.77
CA GLU A 58 25.88 -36.40 -14.81
C GLU A 58 27.15 -36.59 -15.63
N THR A 59 27.40 -35.70 -16.58
CA THR A 59 28.59 -35.70 -17.44
C THR A 59 29.51 -34.53 -17.15
N ALA A 60 29.46 -34.00 -15.93
CA ALA A 60 30.25 -32.84 -15.55
C ALA A 60 31.76 -33.10 -15.66
N PHE A 61 32.52 -32.05 -15.96
CA PHE A 61 33.97 -32.05 -15.83
C PHE A 61 34.39 -32.06 -14.36
N ALA A 62 35.60 -32.53 -14.07
CA ALA A 62 36.17 -32.48 -12.73
C ALA A 62 36.81 -31.13 -12.42
N SER A 63 37.45 -30.51 -13.41
CA SER A 63 38.18 -29.24 -13.27
C SER A 63 37.48 -28.08 -13.98
N ILE A 64 37.66 -26.87 -13.42
CA ILE A 64 37.20 -25.63 -14.03
C ILE A 64 38.00 -25.38 -15.30
N ARG A 65 39.31 -25.66 -15.29
CA ARG A 65 40.16 -25.60 -16.48
C ARG A 65 39.54 -26.33 -17.66
N LYS A 66 39.08 -27.56 -17.45
CA LYS A 66 38.51 -28.36 -18.52
C LYS A 66 37.21 -27.76 -19.07
N GLY A 67 36.38 -27.17 -18.21
CA GLY A 67 35.20 -26.40 -18.61
C GLY A 67 35.56 -25.20 -19.48
N ILE A 68 36.55 -24.41 -19.07
CA ILE A 68 37.04 -23.25 -19.84
C ILE A 68 37.63 -23.69 -21.18
N ASP A 69 38.42 -24.77 -21.22
CA ASP A 69 39.01 -25.27 -22.45
C ASP A 69 37.93 -25.68 -23.48
N ALA A 70 36.82 -26.25 -23.01
CA ALA A 70 35.69 -26.68 -23.84
C ALA A 70 34.81 -25.52 -24.33
N ALA A 71 34.63 -24.49 -23.50
CA ALA A 71 33.76 -23.35 -23.78
C ALA A 71 34.26 -22.48 -24.95
N SER A 72 33.33 -21.90 -25.69
CA SER A 72 33.54 -20.84 -26.68
C SER A 72 33.00 -19.51 -26.15
N ASP A 73 33.37 -18.39 -26.77
CA ASP A 73 32.85 -17.07 -26.39
C ASP A 73 31.32 -17.06 -26.38
N GLY A 74 30.74 -16.54 -25.30
CA GLY A 74 29.30 -16.53 -25.02
C GLY A 74 28.82 -17.66 -24.09
N ASP A 75 29.60 -18.73 -23.92
CA ASP A 75 29.19 -19.90 -23.13
C ASP A 75 29.26 -19.68 -21.61
N LEU A 76 28.57 -20.55 -20.88
CA LEU A 76 28.52 -20.58 -19.41
C LEU A 76 29.22 -21.83 -18.87
N VAL A 77 30.18 -21.63 -17.96
CA VAL A 77 30.78 -22.67 -17.13
C VAL A 77 30.17 -22.60 -15.73
N LEU A 78 29.27 -23.53 -15.43
CA LEU A 78 28.53 -23.67 -14.19
C LEU A 78 29.25 -24.61 -13.22
N VAL A 79 29.69 -24.07 -12.07
CA VAL A 79 30.60 -24.76 -11.14
C VAL A 79 29.87 -25.13 -9.85
N TYR A 80 29.78 -26.44 -9.58
CA TYR A 80 29.17 -26.98 -8.38
C TYR A 80 30.09 -26.85 -7.16
N PRO A 81 29.54 -26.92 -5.94
CA PRO A 81 30.33 -26.80 -4.72
C PRO A 81 31.44 -27.84 -4.64
N GLY A 82 32.62 -27.38 -4.24
CA GLY A 82 33.84 -28.18 -4.19
C GLY A 82 35.05 -27.30 -3.91
N LEU A 83 36.16 -27.93 -3.48
CA LEU A 83 37.45 -27.26 -3.37
C LEU A 83 38.23 -27.44 -4.66
N TYR A 84 38.48 -26.35 -5.37
CA TYR A 84 39.24 -26.33 -6.61
C TYR A 84 40.63 -25.75 -6.33
N GLN A 85 41.64 -26.61 -6.46
CA GLN A 85 43.04 -26.26 -6.22
C GLN A 85 43.81 -26.15 -7.53
N GLU A 86 43.34 -25.25 -8.39
CA GLU A 86 43.91 -24.92 -9.69
C GLU A 86 43.88 -23.40 -9.89
N GLU A 87 44.70 -22.91 -10.83
CA GLU A 87 44.56 -21.55 -11.33
C GLU A 87 43.45 -21.53 -12.40
N VAL A 88 42.49 -20.63 -12.24
CA VAL A 88 41.43 -20.36 -13.21
C VAL A 88 41.88 -19.22 -14.13
N ASP A 89 42.34 -19.55 -15.33
CA ASP A 89 42.81 -18.62 -16.37
C ASP A 89 41.77 -18.62 -17.48
N PHE A 90 41.21 -17.47 -17.81
CA PHE A 90 40.17 -17.36 -18.83
C PHE A 90 40.71 -17.48 -20.25
N ILE A 91 42.04 -17.49 -20.45
CA ILE A 91 42.73 -17.69 -21.74
C ILE A 91 42.18 -16.80 -22.86
N GLY A 92 41.76 -15.57 -22.52
CA GLY A 92 41.23 -14.58 -23.45
C GLY A 92 39.77 -14.78 -23.86
N LYS A 93 39.05 -15.76 -23.29
CA LYS A 93 37.67 -16.09 -23.67
C LYS A 93 36.64 -15.17 -23.00
N ALA A 94 35.64 -14.76 -23.77
CA ALA A 94 34.48 -14.00 -23.33
C ALA A 94 33.37 -14.96 -22.84
N ILE A 95 33.61 -15.59 -21.67
CA ILE A 95 32.71 -16.59 -21.07
C ILE A 95 32.28 -16.20 -19.67
N VAL A 96 31.18 -16.79 -19.19
CA VAL A 96 30.76 -16.68 -17.80
C VAL A 96 31.21 -17.91 -17.03
N VAL A 97 32.01 -17.73 -15.98
CA VAL A 97 32.32 -18.77 -14.99
C VAL A 97 31.56 -18.43 -13.71
N GLN A 98 30.56 -19.25 -13.39
CA GLN A 98 29.63 -19.00 -12.29
C GLN A 98 29.57 -20.18 -11.33
N GLY A 99 29.78 -19.90 -10.05
CA GLY A 99 29.49 -20.84 -8.99
C GLY A 99 28.00 -20.93 -8.67
N ILE A 100 27.56 -22.08 -8.17
CA ILE A 100 26.22 -22.24 -7.61
C ILE A 100 26.27 -22.66 -6.15
N ALA A 101 25.26 -22.24 -5.40
CA ALA A 101 25.01 -22.75 -4.07
C ALA A 101 24.20 -24.06 -4.14
N ALA A 102 24.71 -25.17 -3.63
CA ALA A 102 24.01 -26.44 -3.67
C ALA A 102 24.24 -27.30 -2.43
N GLY A 103 23.14 -27.69 -1.78
CA GLY A 103 23.13 -28.59 -0.63
C GLY A 103 24.02 -28.10 0.53
N PRO A 104 24.47 -28.99 1.42
CA PRO A 104 25.27 -28.62 2.58
C PRO A 104 26.69 -28.13 2.22
N ALA A 105 27.13 -28.32 0.97
CA ALA A 105 28.48 -27.97 0.52
C ALA A 105 28.65 -26.48 0.21
N GLY A 106 27.57 -25.70 0.19
CA GLY A 106 27.64 -24.26 0.00
C GLY A 106 27.89 -23.88 -1.45
N VAL A 107 28.87 -23.00 -1.69
CA VAL A 107 29.33 -22.52 -3.01
C VAL A 107 30.74 -23.06 -3.33
N PRO A 108 31.18 -23.08 -4.60
CA PRO A 108 32.54 -23.49 -4.93
C PRO A 108 33.62 -22.59 -4.31
N VAL A 109 34.72 -23.23 -3.92
CA VAL A 109 35.87 -22.59 -3.26
C VAL A 109 37.10 -22.73 -4.15
N LEU A 110 37.71 -21.60 -4.50
CA LEU A 110 39.01 -21.54 -5.17
C LEU A 110 40.13 -21.34 -4.14
N GLN A 111 41.21 -22.13 -4.26
CA GLN A 111 42.35 -22.04 -3.36
C GLN A 111 43.65 -22.38 -4.09
N ASN A 112 44.57 -21.41 -4.17
CA ASN A 112 45.90 -21.61 -4.72
C ASN A 112 46.99 -20.98 -3.83
N PRO A 113 47.48 -21.68 -2.79
CA PRO A 113 48.37 -21.08 -1.79
C PRO A 113 49.72 -20.58 -2.33
N GLY A 114 50.17 -21.16 -3.43
CA GLY A 114 51.46 -20.83 -4.05
C GLY A 114 51.38 -19.73 -5.11
N ASP A 115 50.19 -19.41 -5.60
CA ASP A 115 50.04 -18.58 -6.80
C ASP A 115 48.66 -17.87 -6.87
N PHE A 116 48.28 -17.38 -8.04
CA PHE A 116 46.99 -16.77 -8.32
C PHE A 116 45.87 -17.82 -8.32
N ALA A 117 44.74 -17.54 -7.68
CA ALA A 117 43.56 -18.41 -7.80
C ALA A 117 42.84 -18.19 -9.14
N VAL A 118 42.77 -16.94 -9.60
CA VAL A 118 42.20 -16.57 -10.90
C VAL A 118 43.12 -15.57 -11.61
N SER A 119 43.28 -15.75 -12.92
CA SER A 119 44.05 -14.85 -13.77
C SER A 119 43.28 -14.41 -15.01
N PHE A 120 43.39 -13.10 -15.29
CA PHE A 120 42.94 -12.46 -16.51
C PHE A 120 44.16 -11.75 -17.11
N THR A 121 44.87 -12.42 -18.00
CA THR A 121 46.16 -11.93 -18.53
C THR A 121 46.28 -12.03 -20.05
N SER A 122 45.21 -12.44 -20.73
CA SER A 122 45.19 -12.71 -22.17
C SER A 122 44.27 -11.75 -22.95
N GLY A 123 43.97 -10.57 -22.37
CA GLY A 123 43.17 -9.52 -23.02
C GLY A 123 41.66 -9.66 -22.82
N GLU A 124 41.24 -10.30 -21.72
CA GLU A 124 39.85 -10.49 -21.36
C GLU A 124 39.10 -9.16 -21.18
N GLY A 125 37.90 -9.10 -21.76
CA GLY A 125 36.99 -7.94 -21.69
C GLY A 125 35.86 -8.13 -20.68
N PRO A 126 34.88 -7.21 -20.64
CA PRO A 126 33.80 -7.25 -19.67
C PRO A 126 32.89 -8.49 -19.77
N ASP A 127 32.87 -9.16 -20.93
CA ASP A 127 32.10 -10.39 -21.14
C ASP A 127 32.80 -11.64 -20.55
N SER A 128 34.05 -11.50 -20.08
CA SER A 128 34.72 -12.50 -19.25
C SER A 128 34.29 -12.29 -17.80
N VAL A 129 33.33 -13.08 -17.34
CA VAL A 129 32.64 -12.89 -16.06
C VAL A 129 33.04 -13.97 -15.06
N LEU A 130 33.43 -13.57 -13.85
CA LEU A 130 33.58 -14.47 -12.70
C LEU A 130 32.58 -14.10 -11.60
N ARG A 131 31.76 -15.05 -11.15
CA ARG A 131 30.83 -14.80 -10.03
C ARG A 131 30.49 -15.99 -9.14
N ASN A 132 30.09 -15.71 -7.90
CA ASN A 132 29.60 -16.69 -6.92
C ASN A 132 30.64 -17.71 -6.43
N PHE A 133 31.85 -17.25 -6.15
CA PHE A 133 32.94 -18.06 -5.57
C PHE A 133 33.41 -17.52 -4.24
N VAL A 134 33.81 -18.44 -3.36
CA VAL A 134 34.74 -18.12 -2.27
C VAL A 134 36.15 -18.28 -2.80
N ILE A 135 37.00 -17.28 -2.63
CA ILE A 135 38.43 -17.36 -2.96
C ILE A 135 39.22 -17.18 -1.68
N ARG A 136 39.95 -18.21 -1.25
CA ARG A 136 40.63 -18.20 0.05
C ARG A 136 42.00 -18.85 0.04
N ARG A 137 42.82 -18.44 1.02
CA ARG A 137 44.14 -19.04 1.31
C ARG A 137 45.05 -19.12 0.07
N SER A 138 44.95 -18.12 -0.81
CA SER A 138 45.76 -18.01 -2.02
C SER A 138 46.87 -16.97 -1.86
N PHE A 139 47.91 -17.06 -2.70
CA PHE A 139 48.90 -15.97 -2.77
C PHE A 139 48.22 -14.69 -3.27
N MET A 140 47.41 -14.78 -4.32
CA MET A 140 46.52 -13.69 -4.76
C MET A 140 45.16 -14.27 -5.14
N ALA A 141 44.08 -13.54 -4.82
CA ALA A 141 42.75 -14.01 -5.18
C ALA A 141 42.50 -13.86 -6.69
N VAL A 142 42.71 -12.67 -7.23
CA VAL A 142 42.57 -12.41 -8.67
C VAL A 142 43.66 -11.46 -9.14
N ILE A 143 44.27 -11.77 -10.29
CA ILE A 143 45.13 -10.85 -11.02
C ILE A 143 44.49 -10.48 -12.36
N ALA A 144 44.46 -9.18 -12.68
CA ALA A 144 44.07 -8.68 -13.99
C ALA A 144 45.22 -7.86 -14.61
N ALA A 145 45.82 -8.31 -15.71
CA ALA A 145 46.93 -7.61 -16.36
C ALA A 145 46.67 -7.43 -17.86
N GLY A 146 46.44 -6.18 -18.28
CA GLY A 146 46.03 -5.87 -19.66
C GLY A 146 44.60 -6.33 -19.99
N SER A 147 43.76 -6.57 -18.97
CA SER A 147 42.42 -7.15 -19.08
C SER A 147 41.43 -6.38 -18.20
N SER A 148 40.16 -6.29 -18.61
CA SER A 148 39.10 -5.58 -17.88
C SER A 148 37.85 -6.47 -17.74
N PRO A 149 37.94 -7.56 -16.96
CA PRO A 149 36.84 -8.51 -16.74
C PRO A 149 35.74 -7.95 -15.84
N THR A 150 34.60 -8.64 -15.81
CA THR A 150 33.52 -8.40 -14.84
C THR A 150 33.63 -9.41 -13.70
N ILE A 151 33.68 -8.91 -12.47
CA ILE A 151 33.87 -9.72 -11.27
C ILE A 151 32.77 -9.35 -10.27
N SER A 152 31.94 -10.31 -9.87
CA SER A 152 30.85 -10.02 -8.94
C SER A 152 30.54 -11.15 -7.97
N ASN A 153 29.85 -10.84 -6.88
CA ASN A 153 29.33 -11.82 -5.93
C ASN A 153 30.45 -12.77 -5.45
N LEU A 154 31.60 -12.24 -5.03
CA LEU A 154 32.70 -13.05 -4.50
C LEU A 154 32.84 -12.88 -2.98
N THR A 155 33.35 -13.90 -2.31
CA THR A 155 33.91 -13.76 -0.96
C THR A 155 35.41 -14.00 -1.02
N VAL A 156 36.20 -12.92 -1.01
CA VAL A 156 37.66 -12.91 -1.10
C VAL A 156 38.24 -12.82 0.32
N VAL A 157 38.65 -13.96 0.87
CA VAL A 157 38.91 -14.09 2.30
C VAL A 157 40.21 -14.81 2.66
N GLY A 158 41.02 -14.23 3.54
CA GLY A 158 42.21 -14.90 4.08
C GLY A 158 43.29 -15.16 3.03
N ASN A 159 43.35 -14.36 1.97
CA ASN A 159 44.42 -14.43 0.96
C ASN A 159 45.60 -13.55 1.37
N ARG A 160 46.76 -13.73 0.74
CA ARG A 160 47.85 -12.76 0.93
C ARG A 160 47.51 -11.43 0.24
N TYR A 161 47.03 -11.47 -1.00
CA TYR A 161 46.49 -10.32 -1.73
C TYR A 161 45.06 -10.60 -2.20
N GLY A 162 44.20 -9.59 -2.19
CA GLY A 162 42.85 -9.67 -2.75
C GLY A 162 42.87 -9.63 -4.29
N ILE A 163 42.32 -8.57 -4.87
CA ILE A 163 42.30 -8.36 -6.33
C ILE A 163 43.29 -7.27 -6.72
N GLU A 164 44.17 -7.57 -7.69
CA GLU A 164 45.14 -6.59 -8.18
C GLU A 164 45.05 -6.42 -9.70
N ALA A 165 45.12 -5.16 -10.13
CA ALA A 165 45.07 -4.76 -11.53
C ALA A 165 46.38 -4.08 -11.95
N TYR A 166 46.94 -4.55 -13.08
CA TYR A 166 48.21 -4.13 -13.64
C TYR A 166 48.06 -3.76 -15.12
N SER A 167 49.07 -3.08 -15.68
CA SER A 167 49.14 -2.82 -17.13
C SER A 167 47.92 -2.11 -17.73
N GLY A 168 47.28 -1.22 -16.96
CA GLY A 168 46.12 -0.44 -17.40
C GLY A 168 44.77 -1.15 -17.30
N SER A 169 44.71 -2.35 -16.70
CA SER A 169 43.48 -3.09 -16.41
C SER A 169 42.47 -2.27 -15.59
N GLN A 170 41.18 -2.38 -15.94
CA GLN A 170 40.07 -1.75 -15.22
C GLN A 170 38.92 -2.76 -15.03
N PRO A 171 39.10 -3.80 -14.19
CA PRO A 171 38.02 -4.74 -13.90
C PRO A 171 36.81 -4.04 -13.26
N ASP A 172 35.59 -4.43 -13.65
CA ASP A 172 34.37 -4.01 -12.96
C ASP A 172 34.10 -4.97 -11.80
N ILE A 173 34.24 -4.49 -10.57
CA ILE A 173 34.14 -5.31 -9.35
C ILE A 173 32.94 -4.85 -8.53
N SER A 174 31.95 -5.72 -8.32
CA SER A 174 30.77 -5.41 -7.51
C SER A 174 30.35 -6.54 -6.55
N ASN A 175 29.49 -6.23 -5.58
CA ASN A 175 28.84 -7.20 -4.68
C ASN A 175 29.80 -8.15 -3.97
N THR A 176 31.03 -7.71 -3.71
CA THR A 176 32.11 -8.60 -3.26
C THR A 176 32.47 -8.30 -1.81
N ILE A 177 32.70 -9.34 -1.03
CA ILE A 177 33.18 -9.24 0.35
C ILE A 177 34.67 -9.53 0.38
N PHE A 178 35.45 -8.52 0.77
CA PHE A 178 36.86 -8.67 1.08
C PHE A 178 37.08 -8.70 2.59
N TRP A 179 37.71 -9.77 3.08
CA TRP A 179 37.89 -9.97 4.51
C TRP A 179 39.22 -10.63 4.86
N ASN A 180 39.95 -10.05 5.81
CA ASN A 180 41.18 -10.64 6.35
C ASN A 180 42.26 -10.99 5.29
N ASN A 181 42.38 -10.18 4.21
CA ASN A 181 43.48 -10.33 3.24
C ASN A 181 44.74 -9.64 3.77
N ALA A 182 45.88 -10.34 3.79
CA ALA A 182 47.03 -9.97 4.63
C ALA A 182 47.79 -8.72 4.15
N ARG A 183 47.78 -8.41 2.85
CA ARG A 183 48.55 -7.31 2.26
C ARG A 183 47.68 -6.25 1.57
N GLY A 184 46.37 -6.46 1.47
CA GLY A 184 45.44 -5.53 0.87
C GLY A 184 44.28 -6.24 0.18
N ASP A 185 43.12 -5.56 0.14
CA ASP A 185 41.93 -6.05 -0.55
C ASP A 185 41.98 -5.74 -2.04
N LEU A 186 42.45 -4.54 -2.40
CA LEU A 186 42.51 -4.03 -3.77
C LEU A 186 43.86 -3.35 -4.04
N PHE A 187 44.37 -3.49 -5.26
CA PHE A 187 45.50 -2.70 -5.77
C PHE A 187 45.31 -2.37 -7.26
N GLY A 188 45.46 -1.11 -7.65
CA GLY A 188 45.35 -0.69 -9.05
C GLY A 188 43.94 -0.72 -9.64
N CYS A 189 42.92 -1.11 -8.87
CA CYS A 189 41.50 -1.16 -9.26
C CYS A 189 40.59 -0.61 -8.15
N ARG A 190 39.28 -0.62 -8.38
CA ARG A 190 38.25 -0.19 -7.43
C ARG A 190 37.07 -1.15 -7.48
N ALA A 191 36.40 -1.31 -6.34
CA ALA A 191 35.13 -2.02 -6.25
C ALA A 191 33.98 -1.04 -5.96
N ARG A 192 32.75 -1.47 -6.20
CA ARG A 192 31.51 -0.76 -5.88
C ARG A 192 30.54 -1.71 -5.18
N TYR A 193 29.66 -1.19 -4.34
CA TYR A 193 28.66 -2.00 -3.63
C TYR A 193 29.27 -3.26 -3.00
N SER A 194 30.42 -3.09 -2.38
CA SER A 194 31.28 -4.17 -1.89
C SER A 194 31.75 -3.86 -0.48
N ARG A 195 32.06 -4.90 0.28
CA ARG A 195 32.71 -4.76 1.58
C ARG A 195 34.22 -4.74 1.38
N VAL A 196 34.89 -3.63 1.66
CA VAL A 196 36.34 -3.45 1.51
C VAL A 196 36.91 -2.69 2.72
N ASN A 197 38.16 -2.97 3.10
CA ASN A 197 38.84 -2.14 4.09
C ASN A 197 39.12 -0.75 3.52
N ASN A 198 38.84 0.30 4.30
CA ASN A 198 38.93 1.70 3.86
C ASN A 198 37.99 2.01 2.69
N ALA A 199 36.68 1.80 2.88
CA ALA A 199 35.61 1.99 1.88
C ALA A 199 35.47 3.38 1.22
N ARG A 200 36.42 4.29 1.45
CA ARG A 200 36.55 5.56 0.70
C ARG A 200 36.92 5.35 -0.78
N GLU A 201 37.34 4.15 -1.15
CA GLU A 201 37.61 3.76 -2.53
C GLU A 201 36.37 3.10 -3.12
N GLY A 202 35.60 3.80 -3.97
CA GLY A 202 34.45 3.23 -4.70
C GLY A 202 33.08 3.82 -4.33
N GLN A 203 32.05 3.42 -5.08
CA GLN A 203 30.66 3.84 -4.85
C GLN A 203 29.98 2.91 -3.84
N GLU A 204 29.42 3.48 -2.76
CA GLU A 204 28.58 2.78 -1.78
C GLU A 204 29.19 1.49 -1.21
N ASN A 205 30.50 1.50 -0.99
CA ASN A 205 31.18 0.41 -0.30
C ASN A 205 30.95 0.47 1.22
N ILE A 206 31.05 -0.70 1.86
CA ILE A 206 30.91 -0.86 3.30
C ILE A 206 32.28 -1.14 3.90
N ASP A 207 32.58 -0.45 5.01
CA ASP A 207 33.72 -0.74 5.89
C ASP A 207 33.20 -1.30 7.23
N GLY A 208 34.01 -2.10 7.91
CA GLY A 208 33.63 -2.78 9.16
C GLY A 208 33.36 -4.29 8.98
N ASP A 209 32.98 -4.96 10.06
CA ASP A 209 32.83 -6.41 10.07
C ASP A 209 31.66 -6.86 9.14
N PRO A 210 31.90 -7.78 8.18
CA PRO A 210 30.84 -8.33 7.33
C PRO A 210 29.90 -9.28 8.09
N LEU A 211 30.19 -9.64 9.34
CA LEU A 211 29.33 -10.48 10.18
C LEU A 211 29.01 -11.83 9.50
N MET A 212 30.07 -12.52 9.07
CA MET A 212 30.02 -13.91 8.61
C MET A 212 30.05 -14.87 9.81
N VAL A 213 29.39 -16.03 9.68
CA VAL A 213 29.21 -16.99 10.77
C VAL A 213 30.51 -17.55 11.31
N ASP A 214 31.29 -18.18 10.44
CA ASP A 214 32.57 -18.78 10.79
C ASP A 214 33.51 -18.78 9.57
N PRO A 215 34.09 -17.62 9.22
CA PRO A 215 34.99 -17.53 8.07
C PRO A 215 36.27 -18.37 8.22
N ASN A 216 36.63 -18.78 9.44
CA ASN A 216 37.78 -19.64 9.71
C ASN A 216 37.44 -21.13 9.53
N GLY A 217 36.22 -21.53 9.91
CA GLY A 217 35.65 -22.86 9.67
C GLY A 217 35.13 -23.05 8.24
N GLY A 218 34.89 -21.97 7.49
CA GLY A 218 34.45 -22.01 6.11
C GLY A 218 32.96 -21.74 5.89
N ASP A 219 32.24 -21.34 6.94
CA ASP A 219 30.86 -20.85 6.82
C ASP A 219 30.89 -19.34 6.58
N TYR A 220 30.71 -18.96 5.32
CA TYR A 220 30.70 -17.56 4.87
C TYR A 220 29.28 -17.00 4.70
N HIS A 221 28.25 -17.69 5.18
CA HIS A 221 26.91 -17.11 5.23
C HIS A 221 26.90 -15.88 6.15
N LEU A 222 26.05 -14.91 5.81
CA LEU A 222 25.91 -13.67 6.57
C LEU A 222 24.91 -13.87 7.71
N PHE A 223 25.21 -13.37 8.90
CA PHE A 223 24.23 -13.39 9.99
C PHE A 223 22.94 -12.66 9.58
N SER A 224 21.79 -13.21 9.96
CA SER A 224 20.48 -12.60 9.72
C SER A 224 19.50 -12.89 10.86
N GLU A 225 18.90 -11.84 11.41
CA GLU A 225 17.81 -11.96 12.39
C GLU A 225 16.53 -12.55 11.79
N ARG A 226 16.42 -12.57 10.45
CA ARG A 226 15.24 -13.10 9.76
C ARG A 226 15.40 -14.55 9.33
N GLY A 227 16.62 -14.95 9.05
CA GLY A 227 16.95 -16.30 8.67
C GLY A 227 18.24 -16.35 7.87
N ARG A 228 19.19 -17.12 8.36
CA ARG A 228 20.39 -17.52 7.64
C ARG A 228 20.33 -19.02 7.39
N TYR A 229 20.81 -19.47 6.23
CA TYR A 229 20.91 -20.89 5.94
C TYR A 229 22.04 -21.54 6.77
N TRP A 230 21.77 -22.69 7.38
CA TRP A 230 22.74 -23.49 8.11
C TRP A 230 23.00 -24.80 7.35
N PRO A 231 24.11 -24.88 6.59
CA PRO A 231 24.34 -26.00 5.67
C PRO A 231 24.39 -27.37 6.34
N GLU A 232 24.99 -27.48 7.54
CA GLU A 232 25.18 -28.76 8.23
C GLU A 232 23.88 -29.48 8.58
N HIS A 233 22.78 -28.72 8.71
CA HIS A 233 21.48 -29.23 9.09
C HIS A 233 20.39 -29.00 8.04
N ASP A 234 20.70 -28.32 6.93
CA ASP A 234 19.74 -27.99 5.87
C ASP A 234 18.48 -27.28 6.42
N VAL A 235 18.72 -26.28 7.28
CA VAL A 235 17.66 -25.49 7.93
C VAL A 235 18.00 -24.01 7.95
N TRP A 236 16.99 -23.18 8.12
CA TRP A 236 17.14 -21.75 8.36
C TRP A 236 17.17 -21.47 9.87
N VAL A 237 18.13 -20.68 10.32
CA VAL A 237 18.29 -20.27 11.72
C VAL A 237 18.22 -18.75 11.86
N LEU A 238 17.77 -18.29 13.02
CA LEU A 238 17.72 -16.87 13.37
C LEU A 238 18.97 -16.50 14.15
N ASP A 239 19.64 -15.44 13.72
CA ASP A 239 20.75 -14.85 14.45
C ASP A 239 20.28 -13.65 15.29
N THR A 240 21.18 -13.07 16.09
CA THR A 240 20.86 -11.91 16.97
C THR A 240 21.19 -10.56 16.34
N ILE A 241 21.79 -10.58 15.15
CA ILE A 241 22.18 -9.40 14.40
C ILE A 241 22.11 -9.71 12.90
N THR A 242 21.69 -8.73 12.13
CA THR A 242 21.74 -8.81 10.66
C THR A 242 23.02 -8.17 10.15
N SER A 243 23.73 -8.88 9.28
CA SER A 243 24.94 -8.40 8.63
C SER A 243 24.67 -7.12 7.84
N PRO A 244 25.57 -6.12 7.87
CA PRO A 244 25.47 -4.94 7.01
C PRO A 244 25.64 -5.29 5.53
N CYS A 245 26.08 -6.51 5.19
CA CYS A 245 26.23 -6.96 3.81
C CYS A 245 24.92 -7.56 3.23
N VAL A 246 23.88 -7.71 4.06
CA VAL A 246 22.54 -8.09 3.59
C VAL A 246 21.88 -6.87 2.91
N ASP A 247 21.19 -7.09 1.78
CA ASP A 247 20.51 -6.08 0.96
C ASP A 247 21.37 -4.86 0.58
N SER A 248 22.68 -5.06 0.41
CA SER A 248 23.61 -3.96 0.29
C SER A 248 24.46 -3.98 -0.98
N GLY A 249 24.27 -4.98 -1.85
CA GLY A 249 24.90 -5.04 -3.16
C GLY A 249 24.42 -3.95 -4.13
N ASP A 250 24.73 -4.09 -5.40
CA ASP A 250 24.37 -3.15 -6.46
C ASP A 250 22.85 -3.04 -6.55
N PRO A 251 22.26 -1.83 -6.37
CA PRO A 251 20.81 -1.64 -6.43
C PRO A 251 20.21 -1.92 -7.81
N THR A 252 21.05 -2.05 -8.85
CA THR A 252 20.63 -2.42 -10.20
C THR A 252 20.78 -3.91 -10.50
N ALA A 253 21.46 -4.66 -9.63
CA ALA A 253 21.59 -6.10 -9.77
C ALA A 253 20.29 -6.80 -9.32
N ASP A 254 19.82 -7.73 -10.13
CA ASP A 254 18.70 -8.61 -9.76
C ASP A 254 19.11 -9.46 -8.54
N PRO A 255 18.29 -9.56 -7.48
CA PRO A 255 18.51 -10.53 -6.41
C PRO A 255 18.45 -12.00 -6.87
N MET A 256 18.14 -12.30 -8.14
CA MET A 256 18.22 -13.63 -8.75
C MET A 256 17.44 -14.67 -7.91
N ASP A 257 18.14 -15.68 -7.38
CA ASP A 257 17.56 -16.78 -6.62
C ASP A 257 17.54 -16.53 -5.10
N GLU A 258 17.72 -15.29 -4.64
CA GLU A 258 17.69 -14.99 -3.19
C GLU A 258 16.29 -15.23 -2.59
N PRO A 259 16.22 -15.99 -1.48
CA PRO A 259 14.94 -16.38 -0.90
C PRO A 259 14.19 -15.20 -0.25
N ILE A 260 12.87 -15.19 -0.40
CA ILE A 260 12.00 -14.15 0.15
C ILE A 260 11.87 -14.31 1.69
N PRO A 261 11.99 -13.24 2.49
CA PRO A 261 12.21 -11.84 2.07
C PRO A 261 13.68 -11.58 1.67
N ASN A 262 13.88 -10.93 0.52
CA ASN A 262 15.18 -10.60 -0.07
C ASN A 262 15.38 -9.08 -0.31
N GLY A 263 14.52 -8.25 0.32
CA GLY A 263 14.71 -6.80 0.38
C GLY A 263 14.61 -6.06 -0.95
N GLY A 264 14.44 -6.77 -2.07
CA GLY A 264 14.54 -6.23 -3.41
C GLY A 264 15.95 -5.81 -3.83
N ARG A 265 16.98 -6.20 -3.07
CA ARG A 265 18.38 -5.83 -3.34
C ARG A 265 19.30 -6.98 -2.99
N ILE A 266 20.22 -7.33 -3.89
CA ILE A 266 21.12 -8.48 -3.72
C ILE A 266 22.02 -8.32 -2.49
N ASN A 267 22.26 -9.43 -1.79
CA ASN A 267 23.28 -9.52 -0.75
C ASN A 267 24.70 -9.43 -1.37
N MET A 268 25.66 -8.90 -0.60
CA MET A 268 27.07 -9.00 -1.01
C MET A 268 27.63 -10.40 -0.71
N GLY A 269 28.66 -10.81 -1.45
CA GLY A 269 29.44 -12.02 -1.19
C GLY A 269 29.10 -13.18 -2.12
N ALA A 270 29.79 -14.30 -1.91
CA ALA A 270 29.66 -15.51 -2.74
C ALA A 270 28.24 -16.09 -2.80
N TYR A 271 27.46 -15.90 -1.72
CA TYR A 271 26.07 -16.36 -1.63
C TYR A 271 25.04 -15.37 -2.18
N GLY A 272 25.44 -14.14 -2.50
CA GLY A 272 24.54 -13.14 -3.11
C GLY A 272 23.98 -13.63 -4.43
N GLY A 273 22.69 -13.50 -4.63
CA GLY A 273 21.99 -13.98 -5.83
C GLY A 273 21.73 -15.50 -5.85
N THR A 274 21.91 -16.20 -4.73
CA THR A 274 21.76 -17.66 -4.65
C THR A 274 20.63 -18.08 -3.70
N VAL A 275 20.17 -19.32 -3.85
CA VAL A 275 19.15 -19.94 -2.97
C VAL A 275 19.55 -20.07 -1.50
N GLN A 276 20.83 -19.86 -1.17
CA GLN A 276 21.35 -19.92 0.21
C GLN A 276 21.68 -18.54 0.78
N ALA A 277 21.40 -17.45 0.05
CA ALA A 277 21.63 -16.12 0.57
C ALA A 277 20.79 -15.84 1.81
N SER A 278 21.35 -15.12 2.77
CA SER A 278 20.65 -14.81 4.02
C SER A 278 19.41 -13.93 3.77
N LEU A 279 18.33 -14.21 4.47
CA LEU A 279 17.07 -13.48 4.35
C LEU A 279 17.25 -12.05 4.85
N SER A 280 16.60 -11.14 4.16
CA SER A 280 16.53 -9.74 4.54
C SER A 280 15.82 -9.57 5.87
N PRO A 281 16.26 -8.62 6.70
CA PRO A 281 15.43 -8.17 7.81
C PRO A 281 14.10 -7.71 7.21
N SER A 282 12.97 -8.08 7.81
CA SER A 282 11.71 -7.46 7.43
C SER A 282 11.88 -5.94 7.52
N PRO A 283 11.26 -5.13 6.63
CA PRO A 283 11.34 -3.68 6.75
C PRO A 283 11.06 -3.29 8.20
N PRO A 284 11.78 -2.29 8.74
CA PRO A 284 11.68 -1.95 10.15
C PRO A 284 10.21 -1.82 10.50
N PRO A 285 9.77 -2.32 11.67
CA PRO A 285 8.37 -2.31 12.05
C PRO A 285 7.73 -0.97 11.66
N VAL A 286 6.87 -0.96 10.63
CA VAL A 286 6.23 0.26 10.14
C VAL A 286 4.97 0.47 10.98
N LEU A 287 4.81 1.67 11.54
CA LEU A 287 3.51 2.10 12.06
C LEU A 287 2.49 2.09 10.91
N PRO A 288 1.23 1.78 11.16
CA PRO A 288 0.24 1.79 10.09
C PRO A 288 0.12 3.20 9.50
N GLY A 289 -0.33 3.31 8.25
CA GLY A 289 -0.71 4.59 7.67
C GLY A 289 -1.90 5.19 8.42
N GLN A 290 -2.14 6.49 8.25
CA GLN A 290 -3.32 7.15 8.83
C GLN A 290 -4.59 6.75 8.08
N ALA A 291 -5.72 6.72 8.79
CA ALA A 291 -7.04 6.58 8.17
C ALA A 291 -7.33 7.76 7.24
N THR A 292 -8.07 7.51 6.14
CA THR A 292 -8.45 8.53 5.14
C THR A 292 -9.95 8.49 4.84
N ASP A 293 -10.40 9.43 4.01
CA ASP A 293 -11.75 9.48 3.44
C ASP A 293 -12.89 9.36 4.49
N PRO A 294 -12.94 10.28 5.48
CA PRO A 294 -13.96 10.24 6.51
C PRO A 294 -15.36 10.46 5.94
N ILE A 295 -16.32 9.74 6.51
CA ILE A 295 -17.76 9.96 6.31
C ILE A 295 -18.39 10.12 7.69
N PRO A 296 -19.05 11.26 7.99
CA PRO A 296 -19.13 12.48 7.18
C PRO A 296 -17.77 13.05 6.80
N ALA A 297 -17.71 13.71 5.64
CA ALA A 297 -16.52 14.42 5.21
C ALA A 297 -16.10 15.46 6.27
N ASP A 298 -14.80 15.73 6.37
CA ASP A 298 -14.29 16.71 7.31
C ASP A 298 -14.87 18.11 7.03
N GLY A 299 -15.41 18.74 8.08
CA GLY A 299 -16.13 20.00 8.03
C GLY A 299 -17.55 19.92 7.46
N ALA A 300 -18.14 18.71 7.31
CA ALA A 300 -19.49 18.58 6.79
C ALA A 300 -20.53 19.21 7.73
N ASP A 301 -21.48 19.96 7.17
CA ASP A 301 -22.61 20.53 7.88
C ASP A 301 -23.93 19.80 7.54
N ASN A 302 -24.95 19.98 8.39
CA ASN A 302 -26.27 19.39 8.22
C ASN A 302 -26.29 17.85 8.18
N VAL A 303 -25.44 17.22 8.99
CA VAL A 303 -25.37 15.75 9.11
C VAL A 303 -26.50 15.20 9.97
N ASN A 304 -27.21 14.15 9.54
CA ASN A 304 -28.30 13.58 10.34
C ASN A 304 -27.82 13.10 11.73
N THR A 305 -28.66 13.19 12.75
CA THR A 305 -28.31 12.83 14.14
C THR A 305 -28.16 11.33 14.38
N ASP A 306 -28.50 10.50 13.39
CA ASP A 306 -28.35 9.04 13.39
C ASP A 306 -27.21 8.56 12.48
N VAL A 307 -26.29 9.47 12.12
CA VAL A 307 -25.16 9.16 11.23
C VAL A 307 -24.27 8.04 11.78
N VAL A 308 -23.83 7.15 10.88
CA VAL A 308 -22.76 6.19 11.13
C VAL A 308 -21.47 6.78 10.57
N LEU A 309 -20.42 6.84 11.40
CA LEU A 309 -19.10 7.29 10.96
C LEU A 309 -18.41 6.15 10.20
N SER A 310 -17.76 6.44 9.09
CA SER A 310 -16.90 5.47 8.40
C SER A 310 -15.67 6.10 7.79
N TRP A 311 -14.64 5.30 7.52
CA TRP A 311 -13.35 5.75 6.99
C TRP A 311 -12.71 4.67 6.13
N THR A 312 -11.74 5.05 5.30
CA THR A 312 -10.82 4.13 4.63
C THR A 312 -9.67 3.78 5.57
N THR A 313 -9.41 2.48 5.74
CA THR A 313 -8.30 1.96 6.54
C THR A 313 -6.96 2.48 6.05
N GLY A 314 -6.12 2.96 6.97
CA GLY A 314 -4.73 3.26 6.67
C GLY A 314 -3.94 2.00 6.27
N PRO A 315 -2.97 2.08 5.34
CA PRO A 315 -2.11 0.95 4.98
C PRO A 315 -1.52 0.23 6.20
N ASP A 316 -1.44 -1.10 6.14
CA ASP A 316 -0.87 -1.95 7.19
C ASP A 316 -1.57 -1.92 8.56
N ALA A 317 -2.74 -1.29 8.68
CA ALA A 317 -3.53 -1.32 9.91
C ALA A 317 -4.29 -2.64 10.10
N LEU A 318 -4.42 -3.08 11.35
CA LEU A 318 -5.13 -4.30 11.76
C LEU A 318 -6.37 -4.02 12.62
N SER A 319 -6.39 -2.88 13.30
CA SER A 319 -7.50 -2.43 14.14
C SER A 319 -7.46 -0.91 14.32
N HIS A 320 -8.57 -0.35 14.81
CA HIS A 320 -8.84 1.07 14.86
C HIS A 320 -9.22 1.49 16.27
N LEU A 321 -8.57 2.54 16.79
CA LEU A 321 -8.98 3.24 18.00
C LEU A 321 -9.78 4.48 17.61
N VAL A 322 -11.07 4.47 17.94
CA VAL A 322 -12.02 5.54 17.57
C VAL A 322 -12.12 6.55 18.70
N TYR A 323 -11.81 7.80 18.40
CA TYR A 323 -11.99 8.93 19.30
C TYR A 323 -13.17 9.76 18.81
N PHE A 324 -14.11 10.12 19.69
CA PHE A 324 -15.31 10.88 19.31
C PHE A 324 -15.82 11.74 20.48
N GLY A 325 -16.19 12.99 20.23
CA GLY A 325 -16.78 13.89 21.24
C GLY A 325 -17.05 15.29 20.72
N THR A 326 -17.39 16.22 21.61
CA THR A 326 -17.64 17.64 21.28
C THR A 326 -16.42 18.54 21.51
N ASP A 327 -15.34 17.99 22.07
CA ASP A 327 -14.08 18.69 22.31
C ASP A 327 -13.07 18.39 21.20
N ILE A 328 -12.20 19.36 20.89
CA ILE A 328 -11.10 19.21 19.93
C ILE A 328 -10.07 18.12 20.34
N SER A 329 -10.11 17.68 21.59
CA SER A 329 -9.39 16.50 22.09
C SER A 329 -10.41 15.41 22.47
N PRO A 330 -11.05 14.75 21.49
CA PRO A 330 -12.12 13.81 21.76
C PRO A 330 -11.62 12.58 22.56
N PRO A 331 -12.42 12.03 23.49
CA PRO A 331 -12.07 10.83 24.24
C PRO A 331 -12.09 9.58 23.35
N LEU A 332 -11.34 8.54 23.76
CA LEU A 332 -11.42 7.21 23.14
C LEU A 332 -12.77 6.57 23.47
N VAL A 333 -13.53 6.17 22.45
CA VAL A 333 -14.86 5.59 22.60
C VAL A 333 -14.94 4.13 22.13
N SER A 334 -14.02 3.66 21.27
CA SER A 334 -14.03 2.29 20.76
C SER A 334 -12.64 1.79 20.37
N HIS A 335 -12.45 0.47 20.44
CA HIS A 335 -11.36 -0.27 19.79
C HIS A 335 -11.97 -1.42 18.99
N GLN A 336 -11.76 -1.42 17.67
CA GLN A 336 -12.51 -2.30 16.76
C GLN A 336 -11.71 -2.68 15.50
N ASN A 337 -12.16 -3.73 14.80
CA ASN A 337 -11.57 -4.15 13.51
C ASN A 337 -12.36 -3.66 12.30
N GLY A 338 -13.62 -3.25 12.48
CA GLY A 338 -14.43 -2.69 11.41
C GLY A 338 -14.17 -1.20 11.21
N THR A 339 -14.46 -0.70 10.01
CA THR A 339 -14.25 0.70 9.60
C THR A 339 -15.51 1.57 9.76
N GLU A 340 -16.44 1.16 10.61
CA GLU A 340 -17.70 1.85 10.87
C GLU A 340 -17.95 2.00 12.37
N PHE A 341 -18.37 3.19 12.81
CA PHE A 341 -18.71 3.46 14.20
C PHE A 341 -20.03 4.23 14.30
N GLY A 342 -21.00 3.66 15.01
CA GLY A 342 -22.27 4.32 15.33
C GLY A 342 -22.15 5.04 16.69
N PRO A 343 -22.07 6.39 16.73
CA PRO A 343 -21.94 7.13 17.98
C PRO A 343 -23.24 7.16 18.81
N GLY A 344 -24.35 6.64 18.26
CA GLY A 344 -25.68 6.74 18.84
C GLY A 344 -26.35 8.09 18.52
N PRO A 345 -27.48 8.39 19.17
CA PRO A 345 -28.21 9.64 18.93
C PRO A 345 -27.37 10.87 19.26
N LEU A 346 -27.18 11.74 18.28
CA LEU A 346 -26.43 12.99 18.44
C LEU A 346 -27.35 14.16 18.77
N ALA A 347 -26.80 15.18 19.44
CA ALA A 347 -27.50 16.43 19.67
C ALA A 347 -27.63 17.21 18.35
N LEU A 348 -28.73 17.95 18.21
CA LEU A 348 -28.94 18.87 17.10
C LEU A 348 -28.00 20.08 17.21
N ASP A 349 -27.69 20.70 16.08
CA ASP A 349 -26.88 21.93 16.00
C ASP A 349 -25.56 21.85 16.79
N THR A 350 -24.91 20.69 16.74
CA THR A 350 -23.73 20.40 17.54
C THR A 350 -22.58 19.96 16.64
N THR A 351 -21.43 20.61 16.79
CA THR A 351 -20.19 20.18 16.14
C THR A 351 -19.53 19.07 16.95
N TYR A 352 -19.25 17.96 16.28
CA TYR A 352 -18.52 16.82 16.84
C TYR A 352 -17.15 16.72 16.18
N PHE A 353 -16.16 16.30 16.97
CA PHE A 353 -14.79 16.02 16.56
C PHE A 353 -14.50 14.55 16.74
N TRP A 354 -13.77 13.97 15.78
CA TRP A 354 -13.44 12.56 15.80
C TRP A 354 -12.12 12.27 15.09
N ARG A 355 -11.47 11.19 15.49
CA ARG A 355 -10.17 10.77 14.99
C ARG A 355 -10.06 9.26 15.04
N ILE A 356 -9.39 8.68 14.06
CA ILE A 356 -9.04 7.26 14.05
C ILE A 356 -7.54 7.12 14.23
N ASP A 357 -7.11 6.52 15.34
CA ASP A 357 -5.73 6.07 15.45
C ASP A 357 -5.64 4.63 14.94
N GLU A 358 -4.81 4.42 13.92
CA GLU A 358 -4.62 3.12 13.28
C GLU A 358 -3.61 2.29 14.09
N VAL A 359 -3.90 1.00 14.27
CA VAL A 359 -3.10 0.09 15.11
C VAL A 359 -2.75 -1.17 14.33
N ASN A 360 -1.47 -1.55 14.37
CA ASN A 360 -1.01 -2.85 13.93
C ASN A 360 -0.13 -3.50 15.01
N ARG A 361 0.53 -4.62 14.68
CA ARG A 361 1.41 -5.34 15.64
C ARG A 361 2.59 -4.50 16.11
N THR A 362 2.91 -3.45 15.37
CA THR A 362 4.07 -2.60 15.57
C THR A 362 3.82 -1.48 16.55
N GLY A 363 2.61 -0.92 16.53
CA GLY A 363 2.26 0.25 17.30
C GLY A 363 1.05 0.97 16.73
N LYS A 364 0.93 2.24 17.10
CA LYS A 364 -0.20 3.09 16.79
C LYS A 364 0.24 4.32 16.00
N ALA A 365 -0.43 4.61 14.89
CA ALA A 365 -0.33 5.88 14.19
C ALA A 365 -1.51 6.78 14.55
N THR A 366 -1.23 7.98 15.06
CA THR A 366 -2.29 8.95 15.40
C THR A 366 -2.86 9.57 14.13
N GLY A 367 -4.19 9.52 13.99
CA GLY A 367 -4.88 10.02 12.79
C GLY A 367 -5.04 11.54 12.75
N VAL A 368 -5.63 12.02 11.65
CA VAL A 368 -6.06 13.42 11.51
C VAL A 368 -7.37 13.62 12.29
N LEU A 369 -7.50 14.77 12.95
CA LEU A 369 -8.75 15.15 13.62
C LEU A 369 -9.74 15.69 12.58
N TRP A 370 -10.90 15.06 12.47
CA TRP A 370 -12.00 15.48 11.61
C TRP A 370 -13.14 16.06 12.43
N SER A 371 -13.99 16.84 11.78
CA SER A 371 -15.18 17.44 12.38
C SER A 371 -16.41 17.36 11.48
N PHE A 372 -17.60 17.41 12.08
CA PHE A 372 -18.85 17.67 11.37
C PHE A 372 -19.86 18.32 12.29
N THR A 373 -20.83 19.04 11.71
CA THR A 373 -21.95 19.66 12.43
C THR A 373 -23.22 18.90 12.09
N THR A 374 -23.91 18.41 13.13
CA THR A 374 -25.22 17.77 12.95
C THR A 374 -26.23 18.76 12.37
N ILE A 375 -27.32 18.24 11.81
CA ILE A 375 -28.46 19.06 11.41
C ILE A 375 -28.78 20.01 12.56
N GLY A 376 -28.57 21.29 12.26
CA GLY A 376 -29.11 22.34 13.10
C GLY A 376 -30.59 22.02 13.20
N GLY A 377 -31.09 21.82 14.41
CA GLY A 377 -32.54 21.91 14.61
C GLY A 377 -32.87 23.26 14.02
N ILE A 378 -33.55 23.30 12.85
CA ILE A 378 -33.93 24.56 12.21
C ILE A 378 -34.47 25.40 13.35
N PRO A 379 -33.86 26.55 13.70
CA PRO A 379 -34.27 27.27 14.88
C PRO A 379 -35.78 27.42 14.79
N LYS A 380 -36.50 26.94 15.81
CA LYS A 380 -37.94 27.19 15.94
C LYS A 380 -38.10 28.69 15.77
N GLY A 381 -38.55 29.11 14.58
CA GLY A 381 -38.50 30.51 14.14
C GLY A 381 -37.90 30.82 12.77
N ARG A 382 -37.44 29.84 11.97
CA ARG A 382 -37.07 30.08 10.55
C ARG A 382 -37.96 29.37 9.52
N THR A 383 -38.97 28.60 9.94
CA THR A 383 -40.07 28.23 9.05
C THR A 383 -41.06 29.38 9.01
N CYS A 384 -41.03 30.21 7.97
CA CYS A 384 -41.77 31.46 8.02
C CYS A 384 -42.27 31.93 6.66
N PHE A 385 -43.30 32.76 6.71
CA PHE A 385 -43.91 33.40 5.57
C PHE A 385 -43.77 34.93 5.69
N THR A 386 -43.80 35.63 4.56
CA THR A 386 -43.88 37.09 4.56
C THR A 386 -45.21 37.59 5.13
N SER A 387 -45.29 38.84 5.62
CA SER A 387 -46.50 39.44 6.23
C SER A 387 -47.79 39.21 5.45
N GLU A 388 -47.72 39.37 4.12
CA GLU A 388 -48.88 39.32 3.22
C GLU A 388 -49.36 37.90 2.91
N THR A 389 -48.66 36.87 3.37
CA THR A 389 -49.02 35.50 3.03
C THR A 389 -50.36 35.15 3.66
N GLY A 390 -51.35 34.84 2.81
CA GLY A 390 -52.71 34.57 3.28
C GLY A 390 -52.82 33.26 4.05
N VAL A 391 -53.51 33.28 5.19
CA VAL A 391 -53.87 32.13 6.03
C VAL A 391 -55.37 32.07 6.26
N TRP A 392 -55.93 30.86 6.33
CA TRP A 392 -57.37 30.68 6.54
C TRP A 392 -57.74 30.69 8.02
N VAL A 393 -58.36 31.79 8.46
CA VAL A 393 -58.75 32.05 9.85
C VAL A 393 -60.23 32.40 9.93
N ASP A 394 -60.98 31.71 10.79
CA ASP A 394 -62.43 31.87 10.98
C ASP A 394 -63.24 31.87 9.66
N GLY A 395 -62.82 31.04 8.69
CA GLY A 395 -63.45 30.93 7.37
C GLY A 395 -63.11 32.05 6.38
N ALA A 396 -62.21 32.97 6.72
CA ALA A 396 -61.71 34.03 5.82
C ALA A 396 -60.20 33.87 5.54
N LEU A 397 -59.76 34.28 4.35
CA LEU A 397 -58.34 34.37 4.02
C LEU A 397 -57.83 35.76 4.43
N ILE A 398 -56.96 35.81 5.43
CA ILE A 398 -56.37 37.06 5.94
C ILE A 398 -54.84 37.01 5.86
N PRO A 399 -54.13 38.14 5.82
CA PRO A 399 -52.67 38.15 5.96
C PRO A 399 -52.22 37.47 7.26
N ILE A 400 -51.14 36.70 7.23
CA ILE A 400 -50.62 35.99 8.41
C ILE A 400 -50.23 36.95 9.53
N SER A 401 -49.82 38.19 9.20
CA SER A 401 -49.55 39.24 10.19
C SER A 401 -50.78 39.69 10.99
N GLU A 402 -52.01 39.38 10.54
CA GLU A 402 -53.27 39.74 11.22
C GLU A 402 -53.93 38.55 11.94
N ALA A 403 -53.27 37.40 11.95
CA ALA A 403 -53.74 36.15 12.52
C ALA A 403 -53.60 36.14 14.05
N GLY A 404 -54.49 36.87 14.72
CA GLY A 404 -54.49 37.01 16.18
C GLY A 404 -54.77 35.70 16.95
N GLN A 405 -54.22 35.63 18.17
CA GLN A 405 -54.37 34.51 19.09
C GLN A 405 -55.84 34.17 19.40
N GLY A 406 -56.15 32.88 19.52
CA GLY A 406 -57.48 32.37 19.87
C GLY A 406 -58.47 32.22 18.72
N LYS A 407 -58.16 32.76 17.53
CA LYS A 407 -58.95 32.57 16.30
C LYS A 407 -58.81 31.15 15.76
N ARG A 408 -59.80 30.65 15.00
CA ARG A 408 -59.81 29.27 14.49
C ARG A 408 -59.07 29.16 13.16
N ILE A 409 -58.25 28.15 12.97
CA ILE A 409 -57.71 27.79 11.64
C ILE A 409 -58.73 26.94 10.88
N GLY A 410 -59.06 27.37 9.67
CA GLY A 410 -60.14 26.81 8.85
C GLY A 410 -61.53 27.35 9.24
N GLY A 411 -62.58 26.56 8.97
CA GLY A 411 -63.96 26.92 9.29
C GLY A 411 -64.83 27.30 8.08
N ILE A 412 -66.14 27.48 8.34
CA ILE A 412 -67.15 27.87 7.35
C ILE A 412 -67.29 29.38 7.40
N ASN A 413 -67.20 30.06 6.25
CA ASN A 413 -67.56 31.46 6.15
C ASN A 413 -69.07 31.62 6.44
N SER A 414 -69.44 32.38 7.46
CA SER A 414 -70.87 32.66 7.75
C SER A 414 -71.53 33.57 6.70
N ALA A 415 -70.80 34.09 5.72
CA ALA A 415 -71.26 35.08 4.75
C ALA A 415 -71.18 34.66 3.27
N THR A 416 -70.59 33.52 2.89
CA THR A 416 -70.63 33.01 1.49
C THR A 416 -70.55 31.49 1.43
N THR A 417 -71.29 30.88 0.49
CA THR A 417 -71.43 29.44 0.18
C THR A 417 -70.13 28.78 -0.34
N GLY A 418 -69.04 28.86 0.43
CA GLY A 418 -67.79 28.15 0.17
C GLY A 418 -67.78 26.75 0.80
N LYS A 419 -67.08 25.81 0.16
CA LYS A 419 -66.85 24.45 0.67
C LYS A 419 -66.21 24.53 2.08
N PRO A 420 -66.70 23.80 3.09
CA PRO A 420 -66.18 23.87 4.45
C PRO A 420 -64.70 23.47 4.49
N LEU A 421 -63.83 24.32 5.07
CA LEU A 421 -62.44 23.97 5.35
C LEU A 421 -62.34 23.16 6.66
N PRO A 422 -61.43 22.18 6.74
CA PRO A 422 -61.25 21.38 7.93
C PRO A 422 -60.79 22.27 9.10
N TYR A 423 -61.40 22.06 10.27
CA TYR A 423 -60.96 22.72 11.49
C TYR A 423 -59.62 22.12 11.94
N MET A 424 -58.59 22.96 12.07
CA MET A 424 -57.24 22.52 12.48
C MET A 424 -56.86 22.92 13.91
N GLY A 425 -57.72 23.64 14.62
CA GLY A 425 -57.43 24.12 15.97
C GLY A 425 -57.53 25.64 16.09
N LYS A 426 -57.19 26.18 17.25
CA LYS A 426 -57.09 27.62 17.49
C LYS A 426 -55.64 28.08 17.41
N ILE A 427 -55.40 29.32 16.98
CA ILE A 427 -54.07 29.92 17.02
C ILE A 427 -53.66 30.04 18.50
N GLN A 428 -52.65 29.26 18.89
CA GLN A 428 -52.05 29.33 20.21
C GLN A 428 -51.10 30.53 20.29
N GLU A 429 -50.34 30.78 19.21
CA GLU A 429 -49.30 31.81 19.15
C GLU A 429 -49.08 32.25 17.69
N LEU A 430 -48.98 33.56 17.49
CA LEU A 430 -48.44 34.15 16.25
C LEU A 430 -46.94 34.38 16.49
N GLN A 431 -46.11 33.65 15.77
CA GLN A 431 -44.65 33.77 15.86
C GLN A 431 -44.20 34.89 14.91
N GLU A 432 -43.41 35.83 15.42
CA GLU A 432 -42.85 36.95 14.67
C GLU A 432 -41.33 36.96 14.79
N HIS A 433 -40.63 37.09 13.65
CA HIS A 433 -39.18 37.27 13.61
C HIS A 433 -38.83 38.43 12.69
N GLU A 434 -37.94 39.32 13.12
CA GLU A 434 -37.47 40.45 12.32
C GLU A 434 -36.03 40.22 11.88
N GLY A 435 -35.73 40.48 10.61
CA GLY A 435 -34.40 40.24 10.06
C GLY A 435 -34.32 40.34 8.54
N VAL A 436 -33.28 39.70 8.00
CA VAL A 436 -33.01 39.57 6.58
C VAL A 436 -33.12 38.09 6.23
N PHE A 437 -33.98 37.75 5.28
CA PHE A 437 -34.32 36.38 4.93
C PHE A 437 -34.20 36.16 3.43
N GLU A 438 -33.77 34.98 3.01
CA GLU A 438 -33.97 34.58 1.62
C GLU A 438 -35.47 34.47 1.34
N CYS A 439 -35.92 34.84 0.15
CA CYS A 439 -37.34 34.78 -0.16
C CYS A 439 -37.58 34.03 -1.47
N TYR A 440 -38.57 33.15 -1.45
CA TYR A 440 -38.90 32.28 -2.56
C TYR A 440 -40.38 32.43 -2.90
N ASP A 441 -40.68 32.57 -4.19
CA ASP A 441 -42.04 32.56 -4.71
C ASP A 441 -42.37 31.17 -5.23
N LEU A 442 -43.30 30.51 -4.55
CA LEU A 442 -43.86 29.24 -4.98
C LEU A 442 -45.03 29.52 -5.94
N VAL A 443 -44.87 29.18 -7.21
CA VAL A 443 -45.89 29.36 -8.26
C VAL A 443 -46.65 28.04 -8.45
N LEU A 444 -47.97 28.09 -8.35
CA LEU A 444 -48.84 26.90 -8.38
C LEU A 444 -49.60 26.79 -9.71
N GLU A 445 -50.06 25.58 -10.05
CA GLU A 445 -50.85 25.31 -11.26
C GLU A 445 -52.20 26.04 -11.29
N SER A 446 -52.70 26.44 -10.11
CA SER A 446 -53.87 27.30 -9.93
C SER A 446 -53.64 28.75 -10.37
N GLY A 447 -52.39 29.14 -10.62
CA GLY A 447 -51.97 30.53 -10.83
C GLY A 447 -51.76 31.33 -9.54
N ASN A 448 -51.88 30.69 -8.36
CA ASN A 448 -51.60 31.34 -7.08
C ASN A 448 -50.11 31.31 -6.75
N HIS A 449 -49.71 32.26 -5.91
CA HIS A 449 -48.32 32.43 -5.46
C HIS A 449 -48.26 32.41 -3.94
N ILE A 450 -47.24 31.76 -3.37
CA ILE A 450 -46.94 31.78 -1.94
C ILE A 450 -45.51 32.27 -1.75
N ALA A 451 -45.36 33.37 -1.02
CA ALA A 451 -44.07 33.91 -0.64
C ALA A 451 -43.59 33.26 0.66
N VAL A 452 -42.51 32.50 0.57
CA VAL A 452 -41.89 31.79 1.69
C VAL A 452 -40.58 32.47 2.04
N ALA A 453 -40.42 32.83 3.31
CA ALA A 453 -39.18 33.38 3.82
C ALA A 453 -38.34 32.24 4.41
N GLU A 454 -37.09 32.15 3.97
CA GLU A 454 -36.08 31.17 4.31
C GLU A 454 -36.45 29.72 3.93
N ASN A 455 -37.44 29.14 4.60
CA ASN A 455 -37.90 27.78 4.39
C ASN A 455 -39.31 27.56 4.97
N HIS A 456 -39.99 26.50 4.55
CA HIS A 456 -41.19 25.98 5.22
C HIS A 456 -41.44 24.53 4.79
N PHE A 457 -42.21 23.78 5.57
CA PHE A 457 -42.62 22.41 5.21
C PHE A 457 -44.02 22.36 4.61
N PHE A 458 -44.14 21.59 3.53
CA PHE A 458 -45.38 21.37 2.79
C PHE A 458 -45.69 19.87 2.75
N LEU A 459 -46.97 19.52 2.83
CA LEU A 459 -47.40 18.12 2.73
C LEU A 459 -47.56 17.74 1.27
N THR A 460 -46.85 16.72 0.81
CA THR A 460 -46.89 16.25 -0.59
C THR A 460 -48.02 15.23 -0.82
N GLU A 461 -48.33 14.92 -2.08
CA GLU A 461 -49.27 13.86 -2.45
C GLU A 461 -48.95 12.49 -1.82
N SER A 462 -47.66 12.20 -1.58
CA SER A 462 -47.18 11.00 -0.90
C SER A 462 -47.34 11.05 0.64
N SER A 463 -48.01 12.08 1.16
CA SER A 463 -48.17 12.35 2.60
C SER A 463 -46.86 12.53 3.35
N GLN A 464 -45.80 12.94 2.65
CA GLN A 464 -44.50 13.27 3.22
C GLN A 464 -44.40 14.78 3.44
N TRP A 465 -43.72 15.18 4.51
CA TRP A 465 -43.42 16.60 4.75
C TRP A 465 -42.09 16.96 4.10
N VAL A 466 -42.14 17.82 3.10
CA VAL A 466 -40.96 18.22 2.34
C VAL A 466 -40.72 19.71 2.55
N ALA A 467 -39.48 20.07 2.88
CA ALA A 467 -39.05 21.45 3.00
C ALA A 467 -39.03 22.13 1.63
N LEU A 468 -39.27 23.44 1.58
CA LEU A 468 -39.23 24.25 0.35
C LEU A 468 -37.97 23.98 -0.48
N GLN A 469 -36.81 23.93 0.17
CA GLN A 469 -35.51 23.71 -0.48
C GLN A 469 -35.42 22.35 -1.22
N ASN A 470 -36.25 21.39 -0.83
CA ASN A 470 -36.31 20.05 -1.40
C ASN A 470 -37.51 19.86 -2.34
N LEU A 471 -38.42 20.83 -2.43
CA LEU A 471 -39.49 20.82 -3.42
C LEU A 471 -38.93 21.10 -4.82
N ARG A 472 -39.63 20.61 -5.85
CA ARG A 472 -39.27 20.81 -7.25
C ARG A 472 -40.52 21.13 -8.06
N ALA A 473 -40.35 21.73 -9.24
CA ALA A 473 -41.43 21.84 -10.21
C ALA A 473 -42.01 20.45 -10.52
N GLY A 474 -43.32 20.35 -10.62
CA GLY A 474 -44.07 19.10 -10.81
C GLY A 474 -44.47 18.40 -9.50
N THR A 475 -43.90 18.74 -8.35
CA THR A 475 -44.36 18.17 -7.06
C THR A 475 -45.80 18.61 -6.79
N ARG A 476 -46.67 17.66 -6.40
CA ARG A 476 -48.05 17.95 -5.99
C ARG A 476 -48.16 18.08 -4.47
N LEU A 477 -48.78 19.16 -4.01
CA LEU A 477 -49.01 19.49 -2.61
C LEU A 477 -50.45 19.16 -2.21
N GLN A 478 -50.63 18.69 -0.98
CA GLN A 478 -51.96 18.50 -0.39
C GLN A 478 -52.57 19.83 0.01
N THR A 479 -53.84 19.96 -0.33
CA THR A 479 -54.70 21.08 0.05
C THR A 479 -55.88 20.55 0.85
N ALA A 480 -56.62 21.43 1.52
CA ALA A 480 -57.89 21.07 2.11
C ALA A 480 -58.91 20.51 1.09
N GLY A 481 -58.76 20.83 -0.21
CA GLY A 481 -59.70 20.49 -1.27
C GLY A 481 -59.28 19.36 -2.21
N GLY A 482 -58.04 18.86 -2.12
CA GLY A 482 -57.43 17.94 -3.08
C GLY A 482 -55.92 18.14 -3.20
N LEU A 483 -55.39 18.19 -4.43
CA LEU A 483 -53.97 18.38 -4.73
C LEU A 483 -53.75 19.60 -5.62
N VAL A 484 -52.61 20.28 -5.46
CA VAL A 484 -52.16 21.36 -6.34
C VAL A 484 -50.68 21.18 -6.73
N GLY A 485 -50.38 21.23 -8.02
CA GLY A 485 -49.03 21.12 -8.57
C GLY A 485 -48.20 22.40 -8.43
N ILE A 486 -46.90 22.26 -8.19
CA ILE A 486 -45.91 23.34 -8.25
C ILE A 486 -45.46 23.53 -9.71
N VAL A 487 -45.60 24.74 -10.24
CA VAL A 487 -45.10 25.11 -11.57
C VAL A 487 -43.63 25.51 -11.50
N SER A 488 -43.27 26.36 -10.54
CA SER A 488 -41.89 26.79 -10.34
C SER A 488 -41.66 27.29 -8.91
N ILE A 489 -40.39 27.29 -8.49
CA ILE A 489 -39.93 27.86 -7.22
C ILE A 489 -38.86 28.87 -7.60
N ILE A 490 -39.16 30.16 -7.39
CA ILE A 490 -38.31 31.25 -7.85
C ILE A 490 -37.67 31.90 -6.63
N LYS A 491 -36.35 31.81 -6.50
CA LYS A 491 -35.60 32.58 -5.51
C LYS A 491 -35.61 34.06 -5.93
N ARG A 492 -36.09 34.95 -5.06
CA ARG A 492 -36.05 36.39 -5.31
C ARG A 492 -34.59 36.89 -5.35
N PRO A 493 -34.27 37.84 -6.24
CA PRO A 493 -32.90 38.32 -6.40
C PRO A 493 -32.39 39.15 -5.21
N LEU A 494 -33.30 39.77 -4.45
CA LEU A 494 -32.99 40.50 -3.22
C LEU A 494 -33.60 39.76 -2.02
N PRO A 495 -32.89 39.69 -0.89
CA PRO A 495 -33.45 39.14 0.33
C PRO A 495 -34.60 40.01 0.84
N TYR A 496 -35.56 39.38 1.51
CA TYR A 496 -36.64 40.06 2.21
C TYR A 496 -36.12 40.64 3.52
N VAL A 497 -36.33 41.94 3.74
CA VAL A 497 -35.96 42.63 4.97
C VAL A 497 -37.24 43.07 5.67
N GLY A 498 -37.46 42.58 6.89
CA GLY A 498 -38.64 42.91 7.67
C GLY A 498 -39.08 41.77 8.59
N LYS A 499 -40.36 41.80 8.98
CA LYS A 499 -40.97 40.77 9.82
C LYS A 499 -41.48 39.60 9.00
N VAL A 500 -41.18 38.39 9.47
CA VAL A 500 -41.69 37.13 8.95
C VAL A 500 -42.48 36.41 10.04
N TYR A 501 -43.43 35.59 9.61
CA TYR A 501 -44.49 35.09 10.47
C TYR A 501 -44.67 33.59 10.33
N ASN A 502 -45.08 32.95 11.42
CA ASN A 502 -45.50 31.55 11.47
C ASN A 502 -46.62 31.39 12.51
N LEU A 503 -47.35 30.28 12.46
CA LEU A 503 -48.48 30.02 13.36
C LEU A 503 -48.27 28.74 14.15
N ARG A 504 -48.38 28.87 15.47
CA ARG A 504 -48.55 27.72 16.36
C ARG A 504 -50.03 27.48 16.59
N VAL A 505 -50.50 26.27 16.30
CA VAL A 505 -51.91 25.90 16.44
C VAL A 505 -52.08 24.94 17.62
N GLU A 506 -53.11 25.17 18.43
CA GLU A 506 -53.41 24.33 19.57
C GLU A 506 -53.88 22.93 19.10
N GLY A 507 -53.20 21.89 19.58
CA GLY A 507 -53.55 20.50 19.28
C GLY A 507 -53.25 20.05 17.84
N SER A 508 -52.59 20.89 17.04
CA SER A 508 -52.20 20.60 15.66
C SER A 508 -50.90 21.33 15.32
N ASN A 509 -49.99 20.68 14.62
CA ASN A 509 -48.83 21.37 14.04
C ASN A 509 -49.11 21.84 12.62
N ARG A 510 -50.37 21.90 12.18
CA ARG A 510 -50.74 22.18 10.78
C ARG A 510 -51.68 23.36 10.65
N TYR A 511 -51.53 24.09 9.56
CA TYR A 511 -52.44 25.14 9.16
C TYR A 511 -52.52 25.27 7.64
N LEU A 512 -53.41 26.16 7.17
CA LEU A 512 -53.78 26.30 5.76
C LEU A 512 -53.30 27.65 5.22
N VAL A 513 -52.50 27.61 4.16
CA VAL A 513 -51.86 28.79 3.53
C VAL A 513 -52.31 28.96 2.09
N GLY A 514 -52.48 30.22 1.67
CA GLY A 514 -52.82 30.61 0.32
C GLY A 514 -54.27 30.34 -0.07
N LYS A 515 -54.66 30.85 -1.24
CA LYS A 515 -56.01 30.67 -1.79
C LYS A 515 -56.37 29.19 -2.05
N ASP A 516 -55.37 28.37 -2.35
CA ASP A 516 -55.53 26.92 -2.53
C ASP A 516 -55.67 26.15 -1.21
N ALA A 517 -55.55 26.81 -0.06
CA ALA A 517 -55.59 26.17 1.27
C ALA A 517 -54.59 24.99 1.38
N ILE A 518 -53.33 25.27 1.07
CA ILE A 518 -52.25 24.29 1.12
C ILE A 518 -51.94 23.94 2.58
N ILE A 519 -51.76 22.65 2.84
CA ILE A 519 -51.45 22.13 4.15
C ILE A 519 -49.95 22.29 4.41
N VAL A 520 -49.63 23.10 5.42
CA VAL A 520 -48.27 23.33 5.89
C VAL A 520 -48.14 22.91 7.35
N ARG A 521 -46.91 22.75 7.84
CA ARG A 521 -46.68 22.49 9.27
C ARG A 521 -45.73 23.48 9.93
N ASP A 522 -46.05 23.79 11.17
CA ASP A 522 -45.14 24.36 12.15
C ASP A 522 -44.13 23.26 12.60
N TYR A 523 -42.86 23.61 12.78
CA TYR A 523 -41.81 22.70 13.28
C TYR A 523 -41.05 23.32 14.45
#